data_AF-A0A1V2R075-F1
#
_entry.id   AF-A0A1V2R075-F1
#
_cell.length_a   1.000
_cell.length_b   1.000
_cell.length_c   1.000
_cell.angle_alpha   90.00
_cell.angle_beta   90.00
_cell.angle_gamma   90.00
#
_symmetry.space_group_name_H-M   'P 1'
#
loop_
_entity.id
_entity.type
_entity.pdbx_description
1 polymer ?
#
loop_
_entity_poly.entity_id
_entity_poly.type
_entity_poly.pdbx_seq_one_letter_code
_entity_poly.pdbx_strand_id
1 'polypeptide(L)' 'FYLFRTLNEAREITERWLTEYNSERPHESLNNLTPEEYRLMAEEPEISKSVWN' A
#
# COMPACT_ATOMS: atom_id res chain seq x y z
N PHE A 1 -29.98 9.10 -10.60
CA PHE A 1 -29.47 7.75 -10.31
C PHE A 1 -28.26 7.88 -9.42
N TYR A 2 -28.19 7.12 -8.33
CA TYR A 2 -27.02 7.07 -7.46
C TYR A 2 -26.22 5.81 -7.80
N LEU A 3 -24.89 5.91 -7.75
CA LEU A 3 -23.99 4.81 -8.06
C LEU A 3 -24.05 3.70 -7.01
N PHE A 4 -24.35 4.05 -5.76
CA PHE A 4 -24.50 3.13 -4.63
C PHE A 4 -25.91 3.19 -4.06
N ARG A 5 -26.40 2.04 -3.62
CA ARG A 5 -27.73 1.86 -3.01
C ARG A 5 -27.74 2.26 -1.54
N THR A 6 -26.61 2.12 -0.84
CA THR A 6 -26.48 2.50 0.58
C THR A 6 -25.07 3.03 0.88
N LEU A 7 -24.93 3.73 2.00
CA LEU A 7 -23.61 4.12 2.51
C LEU A 7 -22.77 2.91 2.93
N ASN A 8 -23.39 1.81 3.38
CA ASN A 8 -22.66 0.60 3.74
C ASN A 8 -22.03 -0.07 2.53
N GLU A 9 -22.75 -0.14 1.40
CA GLU A 9 -22.18 -0.63 0.13
C GLU A 9 -20.95 0.19 -0.29
N ALA A 10 -21.01 1.51 -0.17
CA ALA A 10 -19.86 2.36 -0.46
C ALA A 10 -18.67 2.11 0.49
N ARG A 11 -18.92 1.87 1.78
CA ARG A 11 -17.87 1.53 2.77
C ARG A 11 -17.22 0.19 2.47
N GLU A 12 -18.02 -0.86 2.28
CA GLU A 12 -17.53 -2.21 1.99
C GLU A 12 -16.67 -2.27 0.73
N ILE A 13 -17.07 -1.52 -0.31
CA ILE A 13 -16.26 -1.39 -1.52
C ILE A 13 -14.95 -0.68 -1.17
N THR A 14 -15.01 0.48 -0.53
CA THR A 14 -13.81 1.27 -0.19
C THR A 14 -12.81 0.50 0.66
N GLU A 15 -13.29 -0.24 1.67
CA GLU A 15 -12.45 -1.08 2.54
C GLU A 15 -11.70 -2.15 1.74
N ARG A 16 -12.39 -2.82 0.80
CA ARG A 16 -11.76 -3.79 -0.08
C ARG A 16 -10.69 -3.16 -0.98
N TRP A 17 -10.99 -2.02 -1.58
CA TRP A 17 -10.03 -1.29 -2.41
C TRP A 17 -8.80 -0.86 -1.61
N LEU A 18 -8.97 -0.45 -0.35
CA LEU A 18 -7.86 -0.10 0.53
C LEU A 18 -6.94 -1.30 0.78
N THR A 19 -7.50 -2.47 1.08
CA THR A 19 -6.71 -3.70 1.27
C THR A 19 -5.97 -4.09 0.00
N GLU A 20 -6.68 -4.14 -1.15
CA GLU A 20 -6.07 -4.49 -2.43
C GLU A 20 -4.92 -3.54 -2.80
N TYR A 21 -5.14 -2.23 -2.64
CA TYR A 21 -4.14 -1.22 -3.00
C TYR A 21 -2.91 -1.30 -2.09
N ASN A 22 -3.12 -1.37 -0.77
CA ASN A 22 -2.03 -1.29 0.18
C ASN A 22 -1.20 -2.58 0.21
N SER A 23 -1.85 -3.73 0.14
CA SER A 23 -1.26 -5.01 0.53
C SER A 23 -1.16 -6.05 -0.60
N GLU A 24 -1.86 -5.87 -1.74
CA GLU A 24 -1.91 -6.90 -2.79
C GLU A 24 -1.35 -6.44 -4.13
N ARG A 25 -1.56 -5.17 -4.50
CA ARG A 25 -1.17 -4.66 -5.82
C ARG A 25 0.30 -4.21 -5.83
N PRO A 26 1.15 -4.73 -6.70
CA PRO A 26 2.49 -4.19 -6.91
C PRO A 26 2.42 -2.85 -7.66
N HIS A 27 3.27 -1.89 -7.29
CA HIS A 27 3.28 -0.56 -7.88
C HIS A 27 4.62 -0.30 -8.56
N GLU A 28 4.63 -0.02 -9.86
CA GLU A 28 5.86 0.22 -10.64
C GLU A 28 6.72 1.34 -10.04
N SER A 29 6.09 2.41 -9.55
CA SER A 29 6.77 3.51 -8.86
C SER A 29 7.47 3.11 -7.55
N LEU A 30 7.06 1.99 -6.96
CA LEU A 30 7.65 1.39 -5.76
C LEU A 30 8.52 0.18 -6.12
N ASN A 31 9.08 0.13 -7.34
CA ASN A 31 9.86 -1.00 -7.84
C ASN A 31 9.05 -2.33 -7.81
N ASN A 32 7.78 -2.25 -8.18
CA ASN A 32 6.81 -3.36 -8.14
C ASN A 32 6.54 -3.94 -6.75
N LEU A 33 6.81 -3.19 -5.68
CA LEU A 33 6.37 -3.53 -4.33
C LEU A 33 4.96 -3.04 -4.07
N THR A 34 4.28 -3.69 -3.13
CA THR A 34 3.11 -3.12 -2.49
C THR A 34 3.52 -1.96 -1.57
N PRO A 35 2.62 -1.01 -1.29
CA PRO A 35 2.86 0.03 -0.31
C PRO A 35 3.31 -0.48 1.07
N GLU A 36 2.77 -1.61 1.57
CA GLU A 36 3.21 -2.15 2.87
C GLU A 36 4.63 -2.70 2.84
N GLU A 37 4.99 -3.47 1.80
CA GLU A 37 6.35 -3.99 1.63
C GLU A 37 7.36 -2.86 1.53
N TYR A 38 7.04 -1.79 0.78
CA TYR A 38 7.91 -0.62 0.67
C TYR A 38 8.13 0.06 2.03
N ARG A 39 7.09 0.20 2.87
CA ARG A 39 7.24 0.76 4.22
C ARG A 39 8.18 -0.09 5.07
N LEU A 40 8.02 -1.41 5.05
CA LEU A 40 8.87 -2.34 5.81
C LEU A 40 10.33 -2.26 5.35
N MET A 41 10.60 -2.14 4.05
CA MET A 41 11.96 -1.96 3.53
C MET A 41 12.57 -0.61 3.94
N ALA A 42 11.77 0.46 3.98
CA ALA A 42 12.24 1.78 4.41
C ALA A 42 12.52 1.85 5.93
N GLU A 43 11.86 1.00 6.71
CA GLU A 43 12.04 0.88 8.16
C GLU A 43 13.24 0.01 8.56
N GLU A 44 13.73 -0.86 7.67
CA GLU A 44 15.00 -1.56 7.87
C GLU A 44 16.15 -0.53 7.77
N PRO A 45 16.87 -0.24 8.86
CA PRO A 45 18.01 0.66 8.79
C PRO A 45 19.06 -0.01 7.91
N GLU A 46 19.32 0.55 6.73
CA GLU A 46 20.45 0.15 5.90
C GLU A 46 21.69 0.04 6.80
N ILE A 47 22.15 -1.20 7.00
CA ILE A 47 23.46 -1.55 7.56
C ILE A 47 24.61 -0.95 6.72
N SER A 48 24.30 -0.15 5.69
CA SER A 48 25.20 0.44 4.71
C SER A 48 25.38 1.97 4.84
N LYS A 49 25.13 2.58 6.01
CA LYS A 49 25.62 3.94 6.29
C LYS A 49 26.95 3.98 7.06
N SER A 50 27.52 2.82 7.41
CA SER A 50 28.78 2.72 8.15
C SER A 50 30.04 2.51 7.28
N VAL A 51 29.90 2.35 5.96
CA VAL A 51 31.05 2.11 5.05
C VAL A 51 31.75 3.41 4.60
N TRP A 52 31.29 4.56 5.07
CA TRP A 52 31.95 5.86 4.86
C TRP A 52 32.41 6.52 6.17
N ASN A 53 33.03 5.74 7.06
CA ASN A 53 33.95 6.28 8.07
C ASN A 53 35.33 5.67 7.89
#